data_AF-A0A965UNH7-F1
#
_entry.id   AF-A0A965UNH7-F1
#
_cell.length_a   1.000
_cell.length_b   1.000
_cell.length_c   1.000
_cell.angle_alpha   90.00
_cell.angle_beta   90.00
_cell.angle_gamma   90.00
#
_symmetry.space_group_name_H-M   'P 1'
#
loop_
_entity.id
_entity.type
_entity.pdbx_description
1 polymer ?
#
loop_
_entity_poly.entity_id
_entity_poly.type
_entity_poly.pdbx_seq_one_letter_code
_entity_poly.pdbx_strand_id
1 'polypeptide(L)'
;MQFVCSLNSEVKKYVNPKTGKISAGGNFKSFNENWIPVTESITFISEQVKEGEGLCAWHLVDGKRIKDKTGCIQAGLIIIDIDNQLDGKTEEGEKIQKQELTPDQALELDLCKNYLSSAYYSPSSTVDWPRFRLVFGLEKPILDPDFFQWFTRQISQQIPGSDRRATLTVNLFYGSKQGEDLICVTEKFIPAVKIDEAYIAYTRIPKEESTESDPLEALNVEYADEGVEISKLVSNSVKEILEGNQVEDRSFAMAMVLKEIIGWSNWLRDSQVPTREKPLDIAHRAFYALYDYAPELDGKFNRILNSITDASSLKPAISLAVENGELSPWKKLKSHYKNLFETLCPDQVKSDIKSKKAKPVNSILAFDIFSEDSFQTTSTSTPSHSIDSMATTPATPAQLINLQQNNRQFSENDIADVIVNNYGDRFLFDSTLDEFFTYDDDQGIWYLQDDQHIKRRIVKTLDTFVVAGVLPKYNSATVASVYQILKAKMLRSIDGGRTSIWNKGRRFIPFKNGILDPDTQQFNAGNHKDLFLRTKLGYDYDKKAMCPKFITWLEHAVGTEKVVIIQAFLRALVTGYVTGEKFLHLIGPGGTGKSTLQQILIALAG
;
A
#
# COMPACT_ATOMS: atom_id res chain seq x y z
N MET A 1 0.83 37.99 -28.56
CA MET A 1 2.02 37.56 -27.79
C MET A 1 2.53 36.23 -28.34
N GLN A 2 3.83 35.94 -28.26
CA GLN A 2 4.39 34.68 -28.78
C GLN A 2 4.81 33.76 -27.62
N PHE A 3 4.57 32.46 -27.78
CA PHE A 3 4.85 31.45 -26.77
C PHE A 3 5.77 30.38 -27.33
N VAL A 4 6.68 29.91 -26.48
CA VAL A 4 7.67 28.88 -26.77
C VAL A 4 7.03 27.51 -26.55
N CYS A 5 6.99 26.67 -27.58
CA CYS A 5 6.52 25.28 -27.48
C CYS A 5 7.13 24.40 -28.58
N SER A 6 6.85 23.09 -28.57
CA SER A 6 7.18 22.22 -29.70
C SER A 6 5.95 21.55 -30.28
N LEU A 7 5.89 21.49 -31.60
CA LEU A 7 4.81 20.87 -32.36
C LEU A 7 5.30 19.62 -33.09
N ASN A 8 4.42 18.65 -33.28
CA ASN A 8 4.71 17.45 -34.06
C ASN A 8 3.62 17.24 -35.11
N SER A 9 3.94 17.59 -36.36
CA SER A 9 3.05 17.44 -37.51
C SER A 9 3.07 16.02 -38.10
N GLU A 10 4.08 15.20 -37.79
CA GLU A 10 4.19 13.83 -38.29
C GLU A 10 3.22 12.87 -37.59
N VAL A 11 2.91 13.12 -36.30
CA VAL A 11 1.97 12.27 -35.54
C VAL A 11 0.61 12.16 -36.23
N LYS A 12 0.12 13.23 -36.88
CA LYS A 12 -1.21 13.28 -37.51
C LYS A 12 -1.39 12.26 -38.62
N LYS A 13 -0.30 11.78 -39.23
CA LYS A 13 -0.32 10.76 -40.29
C LYS A 13 -0.58 9.35 -39.76
N TYR A 14 -0.33 9.11 -38.46
CA TYR A 14 -0.34 7.78 -37.84
C TYR A 14 -1.41 7.60 -36.77
N VAL A 15 -2.19 8.64 -36.45
CA VAL A 15 -3.33 8.56 -35.53
C VAL A 15 -4.54 7.93 -36.23
N ASN A 16 -5.30 7.13 -35.48
CA ASN A 16 -6.55 6.56 -35.96
C ASN A 16 -7.64 7.65 -36.04
N PRO A 17 -8.30 7.87 -37.19
CA PRO A 17 -9.33 8.91 -37.33
C PRO A 17 -10.52 8.78 -36.36
N LYS A 18 -10.80 7.57 -35.85
CA LYS A 18 -11.90 7.34 -34.90
C LYS A 18 -11.54 7.75 -33.47
N THR A 19 -10.34 7.39 -33.01
CA THR A 19 -9.91 7.59 -31.60
C THR A 19 -8.96 8.76 -31.40
N GLY A 20 -8.38 9.32 -32.47
CA GLY A 20 -7.37 10.38 -32.43
C GLY A 20 -6.04 9.96 -31.77
N LYS A 21 -5.80 8.66 -31.57
CA LYS A 21 -4.56 8.11 -31.01
C LYS A 21 -3.94 7.06 -31.93
N ILE A 22 -2.64 6.83 -31.75
CA ILE A 22 -1.95 5.70 -32.37
C ILE A 22 -2.45 4.40 -31.71
N SER A 23 -2.97 3.46 -32.52
CA SER A 23 -3.44 2.15 -32.06
C SER A 23 -2.30 1.30 -31.49
N ALA A 24 -2.63 0.29 -30.67
CA ALA A 24 -1.64 -0.67 -30.18
C ALA A 24 -0.91 -1.35 -31.35
N GLY A 25 0.43 -1.36 -31.33
CA GLY A 25 1.27 -1.83 -32.44
C GLY A 25 1.50 -0.80 -33.57
N GLY A 26 0.98 0.43 -33.44
CA GLY A 26 1.20 1.51 -34.38
C GLY A 26 2.57 2.19 -34.26
N ASN A 27 2.81 3.22 -35.08
CA ASN A 27 4.10 3.90 -35.18
C ASN A 27 4.33 4.88 -34.01
N PHE A 28 4.61 4.39 -32.80
CA PHE A 28 4.96 5.25 -31.67
C PHE A 28 6.29 6.00 -31.84
N LYS A 29 7.14 5.59 -32.80
CA LYS A 29 8.38 6.30 -33.11
C LYS A 29 8.08 7.73 -33.60
N SER A 30 7.07 7.90 -34.46
CA SER A 30 6.68 9.24 -34.94
C SER A 30 6.11 10.15 -33.85
N PHE A 31 5.60 9.60 -32.73
CA PHE A 31 5.17 10.38 -31.58
C PHE A 31 6.32 10.78 -30.65
N ASN A 32 7.37 9.95 -30.55
CA ASN A 32 8.52 10.24 -29.69
C ASN A 32 9.58 11.09 -30.38
N GLU A 33 9.59 11.15 -31.71
CA GLU A 33 10.53 11.89 -32.54
C GLU A 33 9.79 12.96 -33.34
N ASN A 34 10.52 13.89 -33.98
CA ASN A 34 9.98 14.95 -34.87
C ASN A 34 9.23 16.08 -34.15
N TRP A 35 9.62 16.42 -32.93
CA TRP A 35 9.14 17.60 -32.23
C TRP A 35 9.93 18.83 -32.67
N ILE A 36 9.27 19.74 -33.38
CA ILE A 36 9.87 20.94 -33.94
C ILE A 36 9.64 22.11 -32.97
N PRO A 37 10.70 22.77 -32.47
CA PRO A 37 10.56 23.95 -31.63
C PRO A 37 9.99 25.12 -32.43
N VAL A 38 8.96 25.77 -31.89
CA VAL A 38 8.30 26.94 -32.48
C VAL A 38 8.17 28.06 -31.44
N THR A 39 7.99 29.29 -31.92
CA THR A 39 7.72 30.47 -31.09
C THR A 39 6.67 31.32 -31.78
N GLU A 40 5.42 31.09 -31.45
CA GLU A 40 4.28 31.57 -32.23
C GLU A 40 3.13 32.04 -31.35
N SER A 41 2.12 32.69 -31.95
CA SER A 41 0.93 33.15 -31.23
C SER A 41 0.06 31.98 -30.74
N ILE A 42 -0.71 32.21 -29.67
CA ILE A 42 -1.63 31.18 -29.16
C ILE A 42 -2.68 30.77 -30.19
N THR A 43 -3.12 31.70 -31.05
CA THR A 43 -4.05 31.44 -32.14
C THR A 43 -3.45 30.44 -33.14
N PHE A 44 -2.19 30.67 -33.56
CA PHE A 44 -1.49 29.75 -34.44
C PHE A 44 -1.30 28.37 -33.79
N ILE A 45 -0.82 28.33 -32.55
CA ILE A 45 -0.61 27.06 -31.82
C ILE A 45 -1.94 26.29 -31.71
N SER A 46 -3.04 26.99 -31.41
CA SER A 46 -4.36 26.38 -31.26
C SER A 46 -4.92 25.88 -32.59
N GLU A 47 -4.66 26.57 -33.71
CA GLU A 47 -5.00 26.10 -35.06
C GLU A 47 -4.25 24.81 -35.41
N GLN A 48 -2.94 24.74 -35.14
CA GLN A 48 -2.16 23.52 -35.39
C GLN A 48 -2.65 22.34 -34.54
N VAL A 49 -2.98 22.59 -33.27
CA VAL A 49 -3.60 21.58 -32.38
C VAL A 49 -4.97 21.13 -32.90
N LYS A 50 -5.78 22.06 -33.45
CA LYS A 50 -7.07 21.75 -34.08
C LYS A 50 -6.90 20.84 -35.31
N GLU A 51 -5.83 21.02 -36.07
CA GLU A 51 -5.49 20.16 -37.21
C GLU A 51 -4.98 18.75 -36.79
N GLY A 52 -4.81 18.52 -35.48
CA GLY A 52 -4.38 17.25 -34.91
C GLY A 52 -2.86 17.12 -34.73
N GLU A 53 -2.12 18.22 -34.78
CA GLU A 53 -0.69 18.22 -34.48
C GLU A 53 -0.44 18.02 -32.97
N GLY A 54 0.62 17.28 -32.64
CA GLY A 54 1.01 17.08 -31.24
C GLY A 54 1.53 18.38 -30.61
N LEU A 55 1.29 18.55 -29.31
CA LEU A 55 1.73 19.72 -28.54
C LEU A 55 2.62 19.32 -27.35
N CYS A 56 3.75 19.99 -27.22
CA CYS A 56 4.67 19.87 -26.09
C CYS A 56 4.97 21.27 -25.52
N ALA A 57 4.92 21.40 -24.19
CA ALA A 57 5.19 22.65 -23.50
C ALA A 57 6.66 23.12 -23.63
N TRP A 58 7.58 22.19 -23.90
CA TRP A 58 9.02 22.41 -23.93
C TRP A 58 9.59 22.42 -25.34
N HIS A 59 10.66 23.20 -25.54
CA HIS A 59 11.67 22.92 -26.56
C HIS A 59 12.51 21.73 -26.13
N LEU A 60 12.50 20.68 -26.95
CA LEU A 60 13.25 19.44 -26.69
C LEU A 60 14.62 19.49 -27.38
N VAL A 61 15.65 18.97 -26.72
CA VAL A 61 16.96 18.73 -27.33
C VAL A 61 16.80 17.67 -28.42
N ASP A 62 17.30 17.95 -29.62
CA ASP A 62 17.17 17.11 -30.83
C ASP A 62 15.72 16.77 -31.25
N GLY A 63 14.71 17.46 -30.72
CA GLY A 63 13.31 17.22 -31.09
C GLY A 63 12.79 15.81 -30.80
N LYS A 64 13.38 15.11 -29.82
CA LYS A 64 13.03 13.72 -29.48
C LYS A 64 12.95 13.48 -27.97
N ARG A 65 12.08 12.56 -27.58
CA ARG A 65 11.99 12.03 -26.21
C ARG A 65 12.88 10.80 -26.05
N ILE A 66 13.82 10.87 -25.11
CA ILE A 66 14.71 9.75 -24.75
C ILE A 66 14.34 9.27 -23.35
N LYS A 67 14.22 7.95 -23.18
CA LYS A 67 13.94 7.32 -21.89
C LYS A 67 15.01 7.74 -20.87
N ASP A 68 14.58 8.26 -19.73
CA ASP A 68 15.42 8.68 -18.58
C ASP A 68 16.34 9.90 -18.80
N LYS A 69 16.46 10.45 -20.02
CA LYS A 69 17.29 11.63 -20.35
C LYS A 69 16.70 12.50 -21.45
N THR A 70 15.43 12.93 -21.30
CA THR A 70 14.85 13.88 -22.25
C THR A 70 15.42 15.28 -21.99
N GLY A 71 16.25 15.77 -22.91
CA GLY A 71 16.83 17.11 -22.80
C GLY A 71 15.77 18.19 -23.03
N CYS A 72 15.74 19.17 -22.13
CA CYS A 72 14.79 20.28 -22.13
C CYS A 72 15.55 21.59 -22.21
N ILE A 73 15.06 22.55 -23.01
CA ILE A 73 15.73 23.85 -23.18
C ILE A 73 14.94 24.94 -22.46
N GLN A 74 13.66 25.09 -22.79
CA GLN A 74 12.78 26.12 -22.23
C GLN A 74 11.31 25.75 -22.43
N ALA A 75 10.46 26.08 -21.47
CA ALA A 75 9.01 25.90 -21.55
C ALA A 75 8.29 27.25 -21.62
N GLY A 76 7.43 27.45 -22.62
CA GLY A 76 6.59 28.65 -22.75
C GLY A 76 5.10 28.42 -22.52
N LEU A 77 4.70 27.18 -22.22
CA LEU A 77 3.32 26.80 -21.94
C LEU A 77 3.22 25.93 -20.69
N ILE A 78 2.07 25.93 -20.04
CA ILE A 78 1.65 24.92 -19.07
C ILE A 78 0.40 24.25 -19.61
N ILE A 79 0.42 22.92 -19.68
CA ILE A 79 -0.68 22.12 -20.24
C ILE A 79 -1.20 21.24 -19.12
N ILE A 80 -2.45 21.48 -18.70
CA ILE A 80 -3.13 20.67 -17.70
C ILE A 80 -4.08 19.71 -18.41
N ASP A 81 -3.89 18.42 -18.19
CA ASP A 81 -4.71 17.37 -18.74
C ASP A 81 -5.83 17.02 -17.76
N ILE A 82 -7.08 17.20 -18.19
CA ILE A 82 -8.27 16.89 -17.39
C ILE A 82 -8.82 15.57 -17.89
N ASP A 83 -8.58 14.53 -17.10
CA ASP A 83 -8.99 13.16 -17.43
C ASP A 83 -10.17 12.65 -16.61
N ASN A 84 -10.67 13.39 -15.60
CA ASN A 84 -11.85 13.04 -14.82
C ASN A 84 -11.83 11.57 -14.31
N GLN A 85 -10.63 11.03 -14.07
CA GLN A 85 -10.45 9.66 -13.59
C GLN A 85 -10.40 9.64 -12.06
N LEU A 86 -11.11 8.68 -11.43
CA LEU A 86 -11.00 8.41 -10.00
C LEU A 86 -9.75 7.56 -9.70
N ASP A 87 -9.09 7.78 -8.56
CA ASP A 87 -8.01 6.91 -8.08
C ASP A 87 -8.57 5.52 -7.73
N GLY A 88 -8.29 4.55 -8.59
CA GLY A 88 -8.75 3.16 -8.46
C GLY A 88 -8.97 2.51 -9.83
N LYS A 89 -9.03 1.18 -9.84
CA LYS A 89 -9.58 0.39 -10.95
C LYS A 89 -10.76 -0.40 -10.41
N THR A 90 -11.74 -0.72 -11.25
CA THR A 90 -12.77 -1.69 -10.88
C THR A 90 -12.11 -3.05 -10.59
N GLU A 91 -12.85 -3.97 -9.95
CA GLU A 91 -12.38 -5.35 -9.69
C GLU A 91 -11.96 -6.08 -10.97
N GLU A 92 -12.43 -5.60 -12.13
CA GLU A 92 -12.12 -6.10 -13.48
C GLU A 92 -10.95 -5.37 -14.16
N GLY A 93 -10.34 -4.38 -13.48
CA GLY A 93 -9.19 -3.62 -13.98
C GLY A 93 -9.52 -2.41 -14.85
N GLU A 94 -10.80 -2.05 -14.99
CA GLU A 94 -11.27 -0.92 -15.80
C GLU A 94 -11.17 0.42 -15.05
N LYS A 95 -11.09 1.53 -15.81
CA LYS A 95 -10.97 2.88 -15.24
C LYS A 95 -12.32 3.34 -14.69
N ILE A 96 -12.33 3.82 -13.46
CA ILE A 96 -13.54 4.36 -12.82
C ILE A 96 -13.74 5.82 -13.28
N GLN A 97 -14.87 6.09 -13.95
CA GLN A 97 -15.26 7.42 -14.38
C GLN A 97 -15.93 8.19 -13.25
N LYS A 98 -15.43 9.40 -12.95
CA LYS A 98 -16.15 10.36 -12.12
C LYS A 98 -16.01 11.73 -12.75
N GLN A 99 -17.09 12.22 -13.35
CA GLN A 99 -17.12 13.57 -13.93
C GLN A 99 -16.96 14.60 -12.81
N GLU A 100 -15.74 15.13 -12.61
CA GLU A 100 -15.46 16.15 -11.60
C GLU A 100 -15.50 17.56 -12.19
N LEU A 101 -15.17 17.71 -13.48
CA LEU A 101 -15.14 19.02 -14.14
C LEU A 101 -15.60 18.92 -15.60
N THR A 102 -16.60 19.74 -15.98
CA THR A 102 -17.00 19.93 -17.39
C THR A 102 -16.25 21.11 -18.03
N PRO A 103 -16.15 21.19 -19.38
CA PRO A 103 -15.53 22.33 -20.05
C PRO A 103 -16.12 23.69 -19.64
N ASP A 104 -17.45 23.79 -19.54
CA ASP A 104 -18.12 25.03 -19.13
C ASP A 104 -17.76 25.44 -17.69
N GLN A 105 -17.75 24.46 -16.77
CA GLN A 105 -17.32 24.69 -15.38
C GLN A 105 -15.83 25.07 -15.29
N ALA A 106 -14.98 24.50 -16.15
CA ALA A 106 -13.57 24.83 -16.21
C ALA A 106 -13.35 26.29 -16.63
N LEU A 107 -14.17 26.82 -17.54
CA LEU A 107 -14.12 28.23 -17.95
C LEU A 107 -14.61 29.18 -16.85
N GLU A 108 -15.41 28.70 -15.89
CA GLU A 108 -15.91 29.49 -14.77
C GLU A 108 -14.90 29.65 -13.62
N LEU A 109 -13.86 28.81 -13.56
CA LEU A 109 -12.81 28.91 -12.54
C LEU A 109 -12.06 30.25 -12.64
N ASP A 110 -11.81 30.89 -11.50
CA ASP A 110 -11.12 32.19 -11.45
C ASP A 110 -9.74 32.16 -12.13
N LEU A 111 -9.01 31.05 -11.95
CA LEU A 111 -7.73 30.83 -12.61
C LEU A 111 -7.88 30.85 -14.15
N CYS A 112 -8.87 30.13 -14.68
CA CYS A 112 -9.12 30.05 -16.11
C CYS A 112 -9.63 31.38 -16.67
N LYS A 113 -10.54 32.04 -15.95
CA LYS A 113 -11.03 33.38 -16.31
C LYS A 113 -9.91 34.39 -16.43
N ASN A 114 -8.86 34.30 -15.63
CA ASN A 114 -7.79 35.28 -15.63
C ASN A 114 -6.64 34.93 -16.57
N TYR A 115 -6.32 33.65 -16.75
CA TYR A 115 -5.04 33.26 -17.36
C TYR A 115 -5.12 32.20 -18.48
N LEU A 116 -6.29 31.61 -18.76
CA LEU A 116 -6.42 30.54 -19.75
C LEU A 116 -6.22 31.06 -21.18
N SER A 117 -5.22 30.54 -21.88
CA SER A 117 -4.89 30.96 -23.24
C SER A 117 -5.64 30.14 -24.30
N SER A 118 -5.77 28.83 -24.10
CA SER A 118 -6.50 27.96 -25.03
C SER A 118 -7.00 26.71 -24.32
N ALA A 119 -8.10 26.12 -24.81
CA ALA A 119 -8.59 24.83 -24.35
C ALA A 119 -9.13 24.01 -25.52
N TYR A 120 -8.89 22.70 -25.50
CA TYR A 120 -9.30 21.80 -26.57
C TYR A 120 -9.65 20.40 -26.05
N TYR A 121 -10.55 19.72 -26.78
CA TYR A 121 -10.88 18.32 -26.52
C TYR A 121 -9.71 17.43 -26.90
N SER A 122 -9.42 16.45 -26.05
CA SER A 122 -8.31 15.55 -26.27
C SER A 122 -8.81 14.14 -26.56
N PRO A 123 -8.12 13.42 -27.45
CA PRO A 123 -8.58 12.11 -27.86
C PRO A 123 -8.57 11.11 -26.69
N SER A 124 -9.57 10.23 -26.67
CA SER A 124 -9.70 9.12 -25.73
C SER A 124 -9.80 7.78 -26.45
N SER A 125 -9.38 6.70 -25.76
CA SER A 125 -9.60 5.33 -26.23
C SER A 125 -11.04 4.87 -26.02
N THR A 126 -11.79 5.56 -25.16
CA THR A 126 -13.21 5.34 -24.86
C THR A 126 -14.05 6.43 -25.54
N VAL A 127 -15.11 6.01 -26.27
CA VAL A 127 -15.85 6.85 -27.22
C VAL A 127 -16.65 7.99 -26.54
N ASP A 128 -17.00 7.84 -25.26
CA ASP A 128 -17.85 8.79 -24.52
C ASP A 128 -17.15 9.41 -23.29
N TRP A 129 -15.82 9.48 -23.30
CA TRP A 129 -15.05 10.03 -22.17
C TRP A 129 -14.64 11.49 -22.43
N PRO A 130 -15.21 12.48 -21.71
CA PRO A 130 -14.93 13.89 -21.92
C PRO A 130 -13.57 14.26 -21.30
N ARG A 131 -12.50 14.03 -22.06
CA ARG A 131 -11.14 14.44 -21.73
C ARG A 131 -10.79 15.72 -22.48
N PHE A 132 -10.32 16.73 -21.78
CA PHE A 132 -9.91 18.00 -22.41
C PHE A 132 -8.64 18.54 -21.76
N ARG A 133 -8.02 19.51 -22.42
CA ARG A 133 -6.79 20.14 -21.92
C ARG A 133 -6.94 21.63 -21.83
N LEU A 134 -6.33 22.18 -20.79
CA LEU A 134 -6.23 23.61 -20.54
C LEU A 134 -4.78 24.02 -20.79
N VAL A 135 -4.59 25.01 -21.66
CA VAL A 135 -3.27 25.52 -22.07
C VAL A 135 -3.14 26.96 -21.56
N PHE A 136 -2.13 27.17 -20.72
CA PHE A 136 -1.77 28.47 -20.17
C PHE A 136 -0.44 28.90 -20.79
N GLY A 137 -0.46 30.01 -21.54
CA GLY A 137 0.73 30.65 -22.06
C GLY A 137 1.51 31.34 -20.96
N LEU A 138 2.84 31.27 -21.02
CA LEU A 138 3.73 31.92 -20.07
C LEU A 138 4.37 33.15 -20.72
N GLU A 139 4.31 34.29 -20.05
CA GLU A 139 4.98 35.50 -20.53
C GLU A 139 6.50 35.39 -20.52
N LYS A 140 7.02 34.70 -19.51
CA LYS A 140 8.43 34.41 -19.36
C LYS A 140 8.61 32.89 -19.44
N PRO A 141 9.48 32.39 -20.33
CA PRO A 141 9.73 30.97 -20.41
C PRO A 141 10.42 30.48 -19.13
N ILE A 142 10.10 29.25 -18.73
CA ILE A 142 10.72 28.58 -17.59
C ILE A 142 11.87 27.71 -18.11
N LEU A 143 13.05 27.87 -17.51
CA LEU A 143 14.25 27.09 -17.84
C LEU A 143 14.51 25.97 -16.84
N ASP A 144 14.14 26.19 -15.58
CA ASP A 144 14.34 25.26 -14.47
C ASP A 144 13.25 24.16 -14.51
N PRO A 145 13.61 22.89 -14.79
CA PRO A 145 12.64 21.82 -14.93
C PRO A 145 11.96 21.43 -13.60
N ASP A 146 12.64 21.60 -12.46
CA ASP A 146 12.10 21.29 -11.14
C ASP A 146 11.08 22.36 -10.73
N PHE A 147 11.41 23.63 -10.99
CA PHE A 147 10.46 24.71 -10.81
C PHE A 147 9.23 24.53 -11.72
N PHE A 148 9.43 24.16 -12.99
CA PHE A 148 8.32 23.89 -13.91
C PHE A 148 7.38 22.79 -13.38
N GLN A 149 7.94 21.68 -12.91
CA GLN A 149 7.17 20.58 -12.33
C GLN A 149 6.40 21.04 -11.08
N TRP A 150 7.07 21.74 -10.16
CA TRP A 150 6.44 22.27 -8.96
C TRP A 150 5.30 23.25 -9.29
N PHE A 151 5.55 24.18 -10.22
CA PHE A 151 4.59 25.21 -10.61
C PHE A 151 3.37 24.61 -11.32
N THR A 152 3.59 23.64 -12.21
CA THR A 152 2.51 22.87 -12.84
C THR A 152 1.64 22.17 -11.80
N ARG A 153 2.26 21.56 -10.78
CA ARG A 153 1.55 20.89 -9.68
C ARG A 153 0.71 21.86 -8.84
N GLN A 154 1.22 23.05 -8.55
CA GLN A 154 0.45 24.09 -7.82
C GLN A 154 -0.77 24.56 -8.61
N ILE A 155 -0.66 24.64 -9.93
CA ILE A 155 -1.78 24.98 -10.82
C ILE A 155 -2.79 23.83 -10.87
N SER A 156 -2.33 22.58 -11.06
CA SER A 156 -3.21 21.39 -11.08
C SER A 156 -4.02 21.23 -9.80
N GLN A 157 -3.44 21.50 -8.63
CA GLN A 157 -4.12 21.39 -7.33
C GLN A 157 -5.35 22.32 -7.21
N GLN A 158 -5.38 23.42 -7.98
CA GLN A 158 -6.49 24.37 -7.99
C GLN A 158 -7.59 23.98 -9.00
N ILE A 159 -7.38 22.93 -9.81
CA ILE A 159 -8.29 22.48 -10.86
C ILE A 159 -8.77 21.05 -10.54
N PRO A 160 -10.06 20.86 -10.18
CA PRO A 160 -10.65 19.54 -9.98
C PRO A 160 -10.57 18.65 -11.23
N GLY A 161 -10.45 17.33 -11.08
CA GLY A 161 -10.38 16.39 -12.21
C GLY A 161 -9.07 16.41 -13.02
N SER A 162 -8.02 17.10 -12.55
CA SER A 162 -6.70 17.11 -13.19
C SER A 162 -5.94 15.79 -12.94
N ASP A 163 -5.32 15.25 -14.00
CA ASP A 163 -4.50 14.04 -13.89
C ASP A 163 -3.20 14.37 -13.14
N ARG A 164 -3.13 13.94 -11.87
CA ARG A 164 -1.94 14.13 -11.01
C ARG A 164 -0.69 13.45 -11.57
N ARG A 165 -0.84 12.46 -12.45
CA ARG A 165 0.25 11.70 -13.10
C ARG A 165 0.85 12.47 -14.28
N ALA A 166 0.15 13.46 -14.83
CA ALA A 166 0.61 14.32 -15.92
C ALA A 166 1.46 15.52 -15.45
N THR A 167 2.18 15.37 -14.33
CA THR A 167 3.07 16.40 -13.76
C THR A 167 4.55 16.11 -13.99
N LEU A 168 4.88 15.11 -14.81
CA LEU A 168 6.25 14.87 -15.25
C LEU A 168 6.81 16.07 -16.01
N THR A 169 8.11 16.30 -15.85
CA THR A 169 8.83 17.45 -16.41
C THR A 169 8.61 17.62 -17.92
N VAL A 170 8.53 16.52 -18.68
CA VAL A 170 8.23 16.55 -20.12
C VAL A 170 7.06 15.65 -20.45
N ASN A 171 5.92 16.25 -20.76
CA ASN A 171 4.77 15.56 -21.31
C ASN A 171 4.55 15.91 -22.78
N LEU A 172 4.28 14.87 -23.56
CA LEU A 172 3.92 14.96 -24.97
C LEU A 172 2.42 14.74 -25.10
N PHE A 173 1.71 15.68 -25.73
CA PHE A 173 0.27 15.61 -25.87
C PHE A 173 -0.14 15.46 -27.34
N TYR A 174 -1.19 14.68 -27.59
CA TYR A 174 -1.83 14.60 -28.91
C TYR A 174 -2.65 15.85 -29.20
N GLY A 175 -2.80 16.25 -30.46
CA GLY A 175 -3.73 17.30 -30.86
C GLY A 175 -5.20 16.91 -30.68
N SER A 176 -6.10 17.83 -31.06
CA SER A 176 -7.54 17.58 -31.13
C SER A 176 -7.85 16.55 -32.22
N LYS A 177 -9.04 15.93 -32.16
CA LYS A 177 -9.50 15.09 -33.26
C LYS A 177 -9.76 15.96 -34.49
N GLN A 178 -9.40 15.48 -35.69
CA GLN A 178 -9.64 16.24 -36.92
C GLN A 178 -11.13 16.59 -37.07
N GLY A 179 -11.40 17.89 -37.15
CA GLY A 179 -12.76 18.43 -37.29
C GLY A 179 -13.49 18.73 -35.97
N GLU A 180 -12.88 18.46 -34.81
CA GLU A 180 -13.40 18.98 -33.53
C GLU A 180 -13.05 20.46 -33.36
N ASP A 181 -14.02 21.24 -32.89
CA ASP A 181 -13.80 22.63 -32.53
C ASP A 181 -13.06 22.75 -31.19
N LEU A 182 -12.29 23.83 -31.08
CA LEU A 182 -11.63 24.21 -29.84
C LEU A 182 -12.67 24.67 -28.82
N ILE A 183 -12.40 24.45 -27.54
CA ILE A 183 -13.28 24.90 -26.45
C ILE A 183 -13.19 26.42 -26.31
N CYS A 184 -11.98 26.96 -26.29
CA CYS A 184 -11.74 28.40 -26.33
C CYS A 184 -10.33 28.74 -26.80
N VAL A 185 -10.16 29.96 -27.32
CA VAL A 185 -8.86 30.61 -27.55
C VAL A 185 -8.99 32.03 -27.05
N THR A 186 -8.06 32.49 -26.22
CA THR A 186 -8.05 33.83 -25.67
C THR A 186 -6.65 34.43 -25.71
N GLU A 187 -6.55 35.76 -25.64
CA GLU A 187 -5.28 36.49 -25.56
C GLU A 187 -4.71 36.53 -24.12
N LYS A 188 -5.29 35.80 -23.17
CA LYS A 188 -4.84 35.75 -21.77
C LYS A 188 -3.62 34.85 -21.63
N PHE A 189 -2.79 35.13 -20.64
CA PHE A 189 -1.58 34.38 -20.32
C PHE A 189 -1.18 34.64 -18.86
N ILE A 190 -0.30 33.81 -18.31
CA ILE A 190 0.27 34.00 -16.97
C ILE A 190 1.37 35.08 -17.07
N PRO A 191 1.22 36.23 -16.38
CA PRO A 191 2.19 37.31 -16.45
C PRO A 191 3.52 36.97 -15.78
N ALA A 192 4.61 37.57 -16.24
CA ALA A 192 5.96 37.36 -15.73
C ALA A 192 6.06 37.64 -14.22
N VAL A 193 5.34 38.64 -13.73
CA VAL A 193 5.28 38.99 -12.30
C VAL A 193 4.78 37.82 -11.45
N LYS A 194 3.76 37.09 -11.93
CA LYS A 194 3.21 35.92 -11.21
C LYS A 194 4.16 34.73 -11.25
N ILE A 195 4.90 34.56 -12.34
CA ILE A 195 5.92 33.53 -12.48
C ILE A 195 7.07 33.80 -11.51
N ASP A 196 7.52 35.05 -11.41
CA ASP A 196 8.60 35.46 -10.51
C ASP A 196 8.19 35.37 -9.04
N GLU A 197 6.95 35.77 -8.68
CA GLU A 197 6.38 35.55 -7.34
C GLU A 197 6.38 34.05 -6.97
N ALA A 198 5.97 33.19 -7.90
CA ALA A 198 5.97 31.74 -7.71
C ALA A 198 7.40 31.18 -7.57
N TYR A 199 8.36 31.72 -8.32
CA TYR A 199 9.77 31.32 -8.22
C TYR A 199 10.39 31.73 -6.87
N ILE A 200 10.05 32.91 -6.36
CA ILE A 200 10.44 33.34 -5.01
C ILE A 200 9.82 32.42 -3.94
N ALA A 201 8.55 32.02 -4.11
CA ALA A 201 7.93 31.06 -3.22
C ALA A 201 8.62 29.68 -3.28
N TYR A 202 8.96 29.20 -4.47
CA TYR A 202 9.68 27.95 -4.68
C TYR A 202 11.07 27.94 -4.03
N THR A 203 11.83 29.04 -4.15
CA THR A 203 13.16 29.17 -3.52
C THR A 203 13.12 29.28 -2.00
N ARG A 204 11.99 29.69 -1.42
CA ARG A 204 11.77 29.73 0.05
C ARG A 204 11.35 28.40 0.64
N ILE A 205 10.84 27.48 -0.18
CA ILE A 205 10.63 26.11 0.26
C ILE A 205 12.03 25.55 0.52
N PRO A 206 12.32 25.03 1.74
CA PRO A 206 13.56 24.32 1.95
C PRO A 206 13.59 23.20 0.92
N LYS A 207 14.49 23.33 -0.07
CA LYS A 207 14.85 22.20 -0.91
C LYS A 207 15.37 21.18 0.10
N GLU A 208 14.60 20.13 0.39
CA GLU A 208 15.22 18.88 0.80
C GLU A 208 16.29 18.69 -0.27
N GLU A 209 17.56 18.85 0.11
CA GLU A 209 18.64 18.47 -0.77
C GLU A 209 18.29 17.03 -1.15
N SER A 210 17.94 16.83 -2.41
CA SER A 210 18.05 15.53 -3.01
C SER A 210 19.55 15.23 -3.04
N THR A 211 20.12 14.92 -1.88
CA THR A 211 20.98 13.76 -1.79
C THR A 211 20.09 12.60 -2.22
N GLU A 212 19.88 12.46 -3.53
CA GLU A 212 19.87 11.13 -4.13
C GLU A 212 21.23 10.55 -3.75
N SER A 213 21.33 10.05 -2.51
CA SER A 213 22.41 9.17 -2.10
C SER A 213 22.28 8.03 -3.08
N ASP A 214 23.22 7.94 -4.03
CA ASP A 214 23.29 6.81 -4.94
C ASP A 214 23.27 5.57 -4.03
N PRO A 215 22.23 4.72 -4.08
CA PRO A 215 22.17 3.56 -3.20
C PRO A 215 23.35 2.60 -3.45
N LEU A 216 24.01 2.73 -4.61
CA LEU A 216 25.25 2.06 -4.96
C LEU A 216 26.46 2.62 -4.18
N GLU A 217 26.48 3.94 -3.90
CA GLU A 217 27.47 4.57 -3.02
C GLU A 217 27.27 4.17 -1.55
N ALA A 218 26.02 3.96 -1.12
CA ALA A 218 25.71 3.45 0.22
C ALA A 218 26.24 2.01 0.47
N LEU A 219 26.45 1.23 -0.61
CA LEU A 219 27.03 -0.11 -0.55
C LEU A 219 28.58 -0.13 -0.62
N ASN A 220 29.22 1.02 -0.85
CA ASN A 220 30.67 1.15 -0.81
C ASN A 220 31.15 1.38 0.63
N VAL A 221 31.70 0.33 1.25
CA VAL A 221 32.29 0.37 2.60
C VAL A 221 33.73 -0.16 2.53
N GLU A 222 34.62 0.37 3.37
CA GLU A 222 36.01 -0.09 3.47
C GLU A 222 36.07 -1.57 3.90
N TYR A 223 36.87 -2.35 3.18
CA TYR A 223 37.02 -3.79 3.39
C TYR A 223 38.39 -4.12 3.99
N ALA A 224 38.42 -5.02 4.97
CA ALA A 224 39.65 -5.52 5.60
C ALA A 224 39.51 -7.00 5.99
N ASP A 225 40.62 -7.75 5.98
CA ASP A 225 40.63 -9.19 6.28
C ASP A 225 40.17 -9.52 7.71
N GLU A 226 40.35 -8.58 8.66
CA GLU A 226 39.85 -8.67 10.04
C GLU A 226 38.48 -8.00 10.25
N GLY A 227 37.69 -7.83 9.18
CA GLY A 227 36.38 -7.18 9.21
C GLY A 227 35.21 -8.08 9.62
N VAL A 228 34.02 -7.47 9.65
CA VAL A 228 32.76 -8.14 10.02
C VAL A 228 32.02 -8.68 8.80
N GLU A 229 31.45 -9.88 8.91
CA GLU A 229 30.57 -10.45 7.88
C GLU A 229 29.11 -9.97 8.08
N ILE A 230 28.62 -9.10 7.19
CA ILE A 230 27.25 -8.56 7.23
C ILE A 230 26.21 -9.68 7.13
N SER A 231 26.47 -10.75 6.37
CA SER A 231 25.62 -11.94 6.24
C SER A 231 25.28 -12.60 7.59
N LYS A 232 26.13 -12.44 8.62
CA LYS A 232 25.87 -12.95 9.98
C LYS A 232 25.07 -11.98 10.85
N LEU A 233 25.07 -10.69 10.51
CA LEU A 233 24.43 -9.61 11.27
C LEU A 233 22.97 -9.36 10.89
N VAL A 234 22.63 -9.61 9.63
CA VAL A 234 21.26 -9.47 9.10
C VAL A 234 20.24 -10.36 9.82
N SER A 235 18.96 -10.01 9.69
CA SER A 235 17.81 -10.71 10.25
C SER A 235 17.71 -12.17 9.77
N ASN A 236 16.97 -13.00 10.51
CA ASN A 236 16.76 -14.41 10.13
C ASN A 236 16.08 -14.52 8.77
N SER A 237 15.13 -13.62 8.46
CA SER A 237 14.44 -13.60 7.17
C SER A 237 15.40 -13.34 6.00
N VAL A 238 16.38 -12.43 6.16
CA VAL A 238 17.40 -12.20 5.12
C VAL A 238 18.41 -13.34 5.04
N LYS A 239 18.73 -14.01 6.15
CA LYS A 239 19.56 -15.24 6.13
C LYS A 239 18.90 -16.37 5.35
N GLU A 240 17.61 -16.60 5.58
CA GLU A 240 16.84 -17.61 4.86
C GLU A 240 16.83 -17.35 3.35
N ILE A 241 16.78 -16.08 2.93
CA ILE A 241 16.88 -15.69 1.51
C ILE A 241 18.28 -15.98 0.96
N LEU A 242 19.34 -15.64 1.70
CA LEU A 242 20.72 -15.93 1.30
C LEU A 242 21.01 -17.45 1.22
N GLU A 243 20.28 -18.26 1.98
CA GLU A 243 20.32 -19.72 1.94
C GLU A 243 19.48 -20.33 0.81
N GLY A 244 18.72 -19.52 0.06
CA GLY A 244 17.96 -19.95 -1.12
C GLY A 244 16.54 -20.45 -0.81
N ASN A 245 15.96 -20.09 0.33
CA ASN A 245 14.58 -20.47 0.64
C ASN A 245 13.56 -19.73 -0.24
N GLN A 246 12.43 -20.38 -0.52
CA GLN A 246 11.38 -19.82 -1.37
C GLN A 246 10.64 -18.68 -0.68
N VAL A 247 10.36 -17.62 -1.45
CA VAL A 247 9.64 -16.43 -0.98
C VAL A 247 8.50 -16.12 -1.94
N GLU A 248 7.34 -15.72 -1.39
CA GLU A 248 6.12 -15.44 -2.16
C GLU A 248 6.29 -14.24 -3.12
N ASP A 249 6.80 -13.11 -2.61
CA ASP A 249 7.11 -11.93 -3.43
C ASP A 249 8.63 -11.68 -3.48
N ARG A 250 9.24 -12.10 -4.58
CA ARG A 250 10.68 -11.95 -4.83
C ARG A 250 11.14 -10.50 -4.91
N SER A 251 10.31 -9.58 -5.42
CA SER A 251 10.70 -8.17 -5.60
C SER A 251 10.62 -7.40 -4.30
N PHE A 252 9.57 -7.65 -3.51
CA PHE A 252 9.46 -7.12 -2.16
C PHE A 252 10.58 -7.68 -1.26
N ALA A 253 10.84 -8.99 -1.34
CA ALA A 253 11.94 -9.64 -0.62
C ALA A 253 13.29 -9.01 -0.96
N MET A 254 13.57 -8.79 -2.25
CA MET A 254 14.81 -8.15 -2.69
C MET A 254 14.95 -6.72 -2.15
N ALA A 255 13.86 -5.93 -2.17
CA ALA A 255 13.88 -4.58 -1.62
C ALA A 255 14.14 -4.58 -0.11
N MET A 256 13.58 -5.54 0.63
CA MET A 256 13.82 -5.72 2.06
C MET A 256 15.28 -6.09 2.37
N VAL A 257 15.85 -7.03 1.60
CA VAL A 257 17.27 -7.39 1.70
C VAL A 257 18.17 -6.19 1.46
N LEU A 258 17.92 -5.42 0.39
CA LEU A 258 18.72 -4.24 0.07
C LEU A 258 18.66 -3.17 1.17
N LYS A 259 17.46 -2.88 1.70
CA LYS A 259 17.31 -1.93 2.82
C LYS A 259 18.08 -2.36 4.06
N GLU A 260 18.09 -3.66 4.37
CA GLU A 260 18.80 -4.16 5.53
C GLU A 260 20.33 -4.14 5.34
N ILE A 261 20.83 -4.52 4.16
CA ILE A 261 22.27 -4.46 3.83
C ILE A 261 22.76 -3.01 3.83
N ILE A 262 22.01 -2.09 3.22
CA ILE A 262 22.34 -0.65 3.22
C ILE A 262 22.34 -0.11 4.65
N GLY A 263 21.34 -0.45 5.47
CA GLY A 263 21.28 -0.02 6.87
C GLY A 263 22.48 -0.49 7.69
N TRP A 264 22.92 -1.75 7.51
CA TRP A 264 24.16 -2.24 8.13
C TRP A 264 25.40 -1.55 7.58
N SER A 265 25.45 -1.26 6.29
CA SER A 265 26.58 -0.58 5.65
C SER A 265 26.76 0.84 6.18
N ASN A 266 25.65 1.59 6.32
CA ASN A 266 25.66 2.93 6.92
C ASN A 266 26.12 2.89 8.37
N TRP A 267 25.58 1.97 9.19
CA TRP A 267 25.98 1.86 10.60
C TRP A 267 27.45 1.48 10.78
N LEU A 268 27.97 0.57 9.95
CA LEU A 268 29.37 0.15 9.99
C LEU A 268 30.30 1.30 9.55
N ARG A 269 29.90 2.08 8.55
CA ARG A 269 30.61 3.30 8.12
C ARG A 269 30.68 4.33 9.24
N ASP A 270 29.53 4.64 9.86
CA ASP A 270 29.44 5.61 10.96
C ASP A 270 30.23 5.16 12.20
N SER A 271 30.27 3.85 12.45
CA SER A 271 30.98 3.24 13.58
C SER A 271 32.45 2.91 13.30
N GLN A 272 32.95 3.22 12.09
CA GLN A 272 34.31 2.90 11.62
C GLN A 272 34.70 1.42 11.78
N VAL A 273 33.75 0.51 11.53
CA VAL A 273 33.97 -0.95 11.60
C VAL A 273 34.13 -1.51 10.18
N PRO A 274 35.29 -2.09 9.81
CA PRO A 274 35.51 -2.59 8.46
C PRO A 274 34.68 -3.85 8.17
N THR A 275 34.30 -4.04 6.91
CA THR A 275 33.61 -5.27 6.47
C THR A 275 34.60 -6.29 5.92
N ARG A 276 34.30 -7.58 6.10
CA ARG A 276 35.12 -8.67 5.51
C ARG A 276 34.79 -8.92 4.04
N GLU A 277 33.52 -8.72 3.68
CA GLU A 277 33.00 -8.91 2.33
C GLU A 277 32.43 -7.58 1.81
N LYS A 278 32.39 -7.40 0.49
CA LYS A 278 31.76 -6.23 -0.10
C LYS A 278 30.23 -6.33 0.05
N PRO A 279 29.55 -5.29 0.56
CA PRO A 279 28.09 -5.29 0.68
C PRO A 279 27.38 -5.57 -0.65
N LEU A 280 27.93 -5.08 -1.76
CA LEU A 280 27.43 -5.32 -3.12
C LEU A 280 27.45 -6.81 -3.51
N ASP A 281 28.50 -7.56 -3.14
CA ASP A 281 28.60 -8.99 -3.45
C ASP A 281 27.58 -9.82 -2.65
N ILE A 282 27.20 -9.37 -1.45
CA ILE A 282 26.12 -9.97 -0.66
C ILE A 282 24.77 -9.70 -1.33
N ALA A 283 24.54 -8.47 -1.79
CA ALA A 283 23.32 -8.10 -2.51
C ALA A 283 23.18 -8.88 -3.83
N HIS A 284 24.27 -9.07 -4.58
CA HIS A 284 24.27 -9.89 -5.80
C HIS A 284 23.99 -11.36 -5.50
N ARG A 285 24.54 -11.92 -4.42
CA ARG A 285 24.23 -13.30 -3.98
C ARG A 285 22.75 -13.46 -3.61
N ALA A 286 22.17 -12.51 -2.88
CA ALA A 286 20.75 -12.53 -2.57
C ALA A 286 19.87 -12.43 -3.82
N PHE A 287 20.27 -11.58 -4.79
CA PHE A 287 19.57 -11.48 -6.07
C PHE A 287 19.60 -12.81 -6.83
N TYR A 288 20.77 -13.44 -6.91
CA TYR A 288 20.93 -14.75 -7.54
C TYR A 288 20.10 -15.82 -6.84
N ALA A 289 20.06 -15.84 -5.51
CA ALA A 289 19.24 -16.79 -4.74
C ALA A 289 17.73 -16.64 -4.99
N LEU A 290 17.24 -15.41 -5.19
CA LEU A 290 15.82 -15.14 -5.44
C LEU A 290 15.40 -15.36 -6.90
N TYR A 291 16.28 -15.06 -7.84
CA TYR A 291 15.93 -14.97 -9.26
C TYR A 291 16.61 -16.01 -10.16
N ASP A 292 17.64 -16.71 -9.68
CA ASP A 292 18.38 -17.76 -10.38
C ASP A 292 19.09 -17.27 -11.67
N TYR A 293 19.45 -15.98 -11.71
CA TYR A 293 20.26 -15.39 -12.79
C TYR A 293 21.09 -14.19 -12.31
N ALA A 294 22.09 -13.81 -13.09
CA ALA A 294 23.02 -12.72 -12.75
C ALA A 294 22.35 -11.33 -12.85
N PRO A 295 22.61 -10.41 -11.89
CA PRO A 295 21.96 -9.10 -11.81
C PRO A 295 22.25 -8.14 -13.00
N GLU A 296 23.28 -8.44 -13.80
CA GLU A 296 23.74 -7.63 -14.94
C GLU A 296 22.86 -7.79 -16.21
N LEU A 297 21.99 -8.79 -16.26
CA LEU A 297 21.32 -9.21 -17.49
C LEU A 297 20.09 -8.38 -17.90
N ASP A 298 19.31 -7.86 -16.94
CA ASP A 298 18.02 -7.19 -17.23
C ASP A 298 17.83 -5.83 -16.56
N GLY A 299 18.83 -5.35 -15.79
CA GLY A 299 18.78 -4.10 -15.04
C GLY A 299 17.73 -4.06 -13.92
N LYS A 300 17.07 -5.18 -13.59
CA LYS A 300 16.05 -5.27 -12.53
C LYS A 300 16.64 -5.04 -11.15
N PHE A 301 17.87 -5.51 -10.92
CA PHE A 301 18.61 -5.22 -9.70
C PHE A 301 18.72 -3.70 -9.49
N ASN A 302 19.22 -2.97 -10.49
CA ASN A 302 19.34 -1.51 -10.44
C ASN A 302 17.97 -0.82 -10.32
N ARG A 303 16.91 -1.37 -10.96
CA ARG A 303 15.55 -0.83 -10.82
C ARG A 303 15.00 -0.95 -9.40
N ILE A 304 15.25 -2.08 -8.73
CA ILE A 304 14.82 -2.29 -7.33
C ILE A 304 15.70 -1.45 -6.39
N LEU A 305 17.00 -1.38 -6.65
CA LEU A 305 17.94 -0.56 -5.88
C LEU A 305 17.57 0.93 -5.94
N ASN A 306 17.32 1.46 -7.14
CA ASN A 306 16.91 2.84 -7.35
C ASN A 306 15.48 3.14 -6.88
N SER A 307 14.69 2.12 -6.54
CA SER A 307 13.37 2.32 -5.91
C SER A 307 13.49 2.67 -4.42
N ILE A 308 14.67 2.52 -3.82
CA ILE A 308 14.94 2.90 -2.43
C ILE A 308 15.29 4.38 -2.38
N THR A 309 14.27 5.21 -2.15
CA THR A 309 14.44 6.63 -1.85
C THR A 309 15.01 6.79 -0.44
N ASP A 310 16.05 7.60 -0.26
CA ASP A 310 16.72 7.90 1.01
C ASP A 310 17.59 6.75 1.57
N ALA A 311 18.58 6.30 0.79
CA ALA A 311 19.48 5.21 1.18
C ALA A 311 20.43 5.57 2.34
N SER A 312 20.80 6.84 2.51
CA SER A 312 21.75 7.29 3.54
C SER A 312 21.16 7.34 4.94
N SER A 313 19.85 7.55 5.09
CA SER A 313 19.18 7.56 6.40
C SER A 313 18.83 6.17 6.94
N LEU A 314 18.97 5.13 6.12
CA LEU A 314 18.63 3.76 6.50
C LEU A 314 19.53 3.28 7.64
N LYS A 315 18.90 2.70 8.66
CA LYS A 315 19.54 2.06 9.81
C LYS A 315 19.26 0.56 9.81
N PRO A 316 20.10 -0.27 10.48
CA PRO A 316 19.86 -1.70 10.59
C PRO A 316 18.49 -1.98 11.23
N ALA A 317 17.77 -3.00 10.78
CA ALA A 317 16.45 -3.34 11.33
C ALA A 317 16.45 -3.52 12.85
N ILE A 318 17.56 -4.05 13.41
CA ILE A 318 17.75 -4.25 14.86
C ILE A 318 17.81 -2.94 15.66
N SER A 319 18.14 -1.81 15.01
CA SER A 319 18.20 -0.48 15.64
C SER A 319 16.85 0.20 15.73
N LEU A 320 15.85 -0.28 14.99
CA LEU A 320 14.47 0.22 15.02
C LEU A 320 13.65 -0.39 16.18
N ALA A 321 14.23 -1.33 16.93
CA ALA A 321 13.58 -1.96 18.08
C ALA A 321 13.62 -1.05 19.33
N VAL A 322 12.43 -0.81 19.91
CA VAL A 322 12.13 0.20 20.95
C VAL A 322 12.99 0.08 22.22
N GLU A 323 13.46 -1.11 22.59
CA GLU A 323 14.06 -1.30 23.91
C GLU A 323 15.52 -0.84 24.03
N ASN A 324 16.30 -0.75 22.94
CA ASN A 324 17.73 -0.42 22.98
C ASN A 324 18.31 0.13 21.65
N GLY A 325 17.57 0.99 20.94
CA GLY A 325 17.86 1.44 19.55
C GLY A 325 19.33 1.49 19.11
N GLU A 326 20.14 2.40 19.66
CA GLU A 326 21.57 2.56 19.25
C GLU A 326 22.53 1.53 19.87
N LEU A 327 22.11 0.83 20.93
CA LEU A 327 22.92 -0.17 21.65
C LEU A 327 22.76 -1.58 21.06
N SER A 328 21.68 -1.84 20.32
CA SER A 328 21.35 -3.16 19.77
C SER A 328 22.35 -3.65 18.70
N PRO A 329 22.81 -2.83 17.74
CA PRO A 329 23.86 -3.25 16.80
C PRO A 329 25.17 -3.64 17.50
N TRP A 330 25.58 -2.89 18.52
CA TRP A 330 26.76 -3.19 19.34
C TRP A 330 26.62 -4.49 20.16
N LYS A 331 25.42 -4.80 20.68
CA LYS A 331 25.13 -6.09 21.33
C LYS A 331 25.23 -7.26 20.35
N LYS A 332 24.75 -7.08 19.11
CA LYS A 332 24.85 -8.10 18.05
C LYS A 332 26.31 -8.32 17.63
N LEU A 333 27.08 -7.24 17.49
CA LEU A 333 28.52 -7.30 17.21
C LEU A 333 29.27 -8.04 18.34
N LYS A 334 29.00 -7.74 19.60
CA LYS A 334 29.59 -8.42 20.76
C LYS A 334 29.35 -9.94 20.77
N SER A 335 28.18 -10.38 20.32
CA SER A 335 27.81 -11.80 20.31
C SER A 335 28.61 -12.61 19.28
N HIS A 336 28.98 -12.01 18.15
CA HIS A 336 29.65 -12.71 17.05
C HIS A 336 31.13 -12.38 16.94
N TYR A 337 31.56 -11.19 17.37
CA TYR A 337 32.91 -10.64 17.20
C TYR A 337 33.39 -9.93 18.46
N LYS A 338 33.70 -10.73 19.50
CA LYS A 338 34.10 -10.22 20.82
C LYS A 338 35.38 -9.37 20.79
N ASN A 339 36.39 -9.79 20.01
CA ASN A 339 37.67 -9.08 19.91
C ASN A 339 37.52 -7.69 19.27
N LEU A 340 36.77 -7.58 18.17
CA LEU A 340 36.46 -6.30 17.51
C LEU A 340 35.62 -5.37 18.39
N PHE A 341 34.66 -5.93 19.13
CA PHE A 341 33.85 -5.18 20.09
C PHE A 341 34.70 -4.58 21.22
N GLU A 342 35.70 -5.32 21.73
CA GLU A 342 36.57 -4.83 22.81
C GLU A 342 37.50 -3.71 22.35
N THR A 343 37.98 -3.76 21.11
CA THR A 343 38.89 -2.76 20.52
C THR A 343 38.18 -1.48 20.05
N LEU A 344 37.02 -1.59 19.40
CA LEU A 344 36.39 -0.47 18.68
C LEU A 344 35.19 0.17 19.40
N CYS A 345 34.56 -0.51 20.37
CA CYS A 345 33.38 0.04 21.03
C CYS A 345 33.75 1.16 22.03
N PRO A 346 33.13 2.35 21.97
CA PRO A 346 33.37 3.44 22.91
C PRO A 346 33.10 3.05 24.36
N ASP A 347 33.91 3.52 25.30
CA ASP A 347 33.82 3.13 26.72
C ASP A 347 32.48 3.51 27.38
N GLN A 348 31.81 4.55 26.87
CA GLN A 348 30.49 4.98 27.31
C GLN A 348 29.37 4.01 26.90
N VAL A 349 29.47 3.43 25.70
CA VAL A 349 28.55 2.38 25.22
C VAL A 349 28.79 1.08 26.00
N LYS A 350 30.06 0.78 26.35
CA LYS A 350 30.41 -0.37 27.20
C LYS A 350 29.84 -0.25 28.62
N SER A 351 29.79 0.95 29.21
CA SER A 351 29.17 1.18 30.52
C SER A 351 27.64 1.05 30.48
N ASP A 352 27.00 1.53 29.42
CA ASP A 352 25.53 1.47 29.28
C ASP A 352 25.02 0.04 29.01
N ILE A 353 25.80 -0.77 28.29
CA ILE A 353 25.52 -2.19 28.12
C ILE A 353 25.71 -2.96 29.44
N LYS A 354 26.61 -2.52 30.33
CA LYS A 354 26.84 -3.13 31.65
C LYS A 354 25.77 -2.74 32.66
N SER A 355 25.30 -1.49 32.67
CA SER A 355 24.31 -0.98 33.64
C SER A 355 22.90 -1.57 33.41
N LYS A 356 22.55 -1.90 32.15
CA LYS A 356 21.26 -2.51 31.77
C LYS A 356 21.22 -4.05 31.81
N LYS A 357 22.21 -4.74 32.40
CA LYS A 357 22.10 -6.20 32.61
C LYS A 357 20.98 -6.49 33.62
N ALA A 358 19.88 -7.09 33.17
CA ALA A 358 18.88 -7.67 34.06
C ALA A 358 19.56 -8.71 34.97
N LYS A 359 19.41 -8.56 36.29
CA LYS A 359 19.81 -9.59 37.25
C LYS A 359 19.01 -10.87 36.93
N PRO A 360 19.64 -12.06 36.91
CA PRO A 360 18.91 -13.29 36.71
C PRO A 360 17.94 -13.47 37.87
N VAL A 361 16.63 -13.45 37.59
CA VAL A 361 15.63 -13.90 38.55
C VAL A 361 15.72 -15.42 38.53
N ASN A 362 16.28 -16.01 39.58
CA ASN A 362 16.30 -17.46 39.75
C ASN A 362 14.85 -17.97 39.81
N SER A 363 14.44 -18.68 38.77
CA SER A 363 13.23 -19.48 38.72
C SER A 363 13.38 -20.71 39.62
N ILE A 364 13.18 -20.53 40.93
CA ILE A 364 12.88 -21.63 41.85
C ILE A 364 11.51 -21.32 42.48
N LEU A 365 10.52 -22.16 42.18
CA LEU A 365 9.23 -22.19 42.86
C LEU A 365 9.45 -22.54 44.34
N ALA A 366 9.49 -21.53 45.21
CA ALA A 366 9.52 -21.72 46.65
C ALA A 366 8.08 -21.76 47.18
N PHE A 367 7.73 -22.87 47.85
CA PHE A 367 6.40 -23.15 48.41
C PHE A 367 6.14 -22.47 49.77
N ASP A 368 7.03 -21.58 50.23
CA ASP A 368 6.94 -20.93 51.55
C ASP A 368 5.90 -19.79 51.63
N ILE A 369 5.06 -19.61 50.61
CA ILE A 369 4.00 -18.58 50.59
C ILE A 369 2.81 -18.95 51.53
N PHE A 370 2.76 -20.18 52.05
CA PHE A 370 1.64 -20.66 52.89
C PHE A 370 1.93 -20.73 54.40
N SER A 371 2.97 -20.06 54.92
CA SER A 371 3.21 -20.02 56.37
C SER A 371 2.67 -18.73 57.00
N GLU A 372 1.75 -18.88 57.97
CA GLU A 372 0.97 -17.81 58.63
C GLU A 372 1.75 -16.91 59.61
N ASP A 373 3.06 -17.10 59.79
CA ASP A 373 3.84 -16.38 60.81
C ASP A 373 4.79 -15.33 60.20
N SER A 374 4.26 -14.17 59.81
CA SER A 374 5.03 -12.92 59.87
C SER A 374 4.14 -11.68 59.81
N PHE A 375 3.27 -11.51 60.81
CA PHE A 375 2.78 -10.19 61.21
C PHE A 375 3.59 -9.71 62.42
N GLN A 376 4.48 -8.72 62.24
CA GLN A 376 4.74 -7.71 63.27
C GLN A 376 5.36 -6.42 62.68
N THR A 377 4.79 -5.32 63.18
CA THR A 377 4.79 -3.89 62.83
C THR A 377 6.03 -3.08 63.21
N THR A 378 6.29 -1.97 62.48
CA THR A 378 6.54 -0.59 63.02
C THR A 378 6.51 0.45 61.88
N SER A 379 5.39 1.19 61.70
CA SER A 379 5.16 2.63 62.00
C SER A 379 5.94 3.64 61.13
N THR A 380 5.33 4.48 60.29
CA THR A 380 4.65 5.73 60.74
C THR A 380 3.80 6.41 59.62
N SER A 381 2.57 6.78 60.02
CA SER A 381 1.66 7.85 59.56
C SER A 381 1.25 8.02 58.09
N THR A 382 0.05 7.53 57.78
CA THR A 382 -0.91 8.09 56.81
C THR A 382 -2.08 8.68 57.61
N PRO A 383 -2.69 9.83 57.26
CA PRO A 383 -4.06 10.11 57.64
C PRO A 383 -5.00 9.28 56.75
N SER A 384 -5.91 8.59 57.42
CA SER A 384 -6.97 7.73 56.90
C SER A 384 -7.91 8.41 55.90
N HIS A 385 -8.20 7.72 54.79
CA HIS A 385 -9.59 7.50 54.34
C HIS A 385 -9.71 6.16 53.58
N SER A 386 -10.48 5.26 54.21
CA SER A 386 -11.27 4.12 53.68
C SER A 386 -10.81 3.37 52.42
N ILE A 387 -10.49 2.10 52.64
CA ILE A 387 -10.59 1.01 51.66
C ILE A 387 -12.06 0.88 51.24
N ASP A 388 -12.35 1.00 49.95
CA ASP A 388 -13.55 0.40 49.38
C ASP A 388 -13.31 -0.09 47.94
N SER A 389 -13.61 -1.38 47.74
CA SER A 389 -13.88 -2.10 46.48
C SER A 389 -12.79 -2.26 45.40
N MET A 390 -12.68 -3.49 44.87
CA MET A 390 -11.95 -3.82 43.65
C MET A 390 -12.31 -2.83 42.52
N ALA A 391 -11.31 -2.16 41.95
CA ALA A 391 -11.51 -1.23 40.84
C ALA A 391 -12.01 -1.99 39.60
N THR A 392 -13.33 -1.93 39.37
CA THR A 392 -13.98 -2.35 38.13
C THR A 392 -13.43 -1.57 36.95
N THR A 393 -13.02 -2.27 35.90
CA THR A 393 -12.58 -1.68 34.63
C THR A 393 -13.70 -0.83 34.04
N PRO A 394 -13.47 0.46 33.73
CA PRO A 394 -14.52 1.35 33.25
C PRO A 394 -14.96 0.98 31.83
N ALA A 395 -16.26 0.87 31.60
CA ALA A 395 -16.85 0.46 30.33
C ALA A 395 -17.32 1.65 29.47
N THR A 396 -17.26 2.88 30.00
CA THR A 396 -17.82 4.08 29.33
C THR A 396 -16.92 5.33 29.46
N PRO A 397 -16.97 6.25 28.48
CA PRO A 397 -16.30 7.56 28.56
C PRO A 397 -16.66 8.37 29.82
N ALA A 398 -17.88 8.24 30.33
CA ALA A 398 -18.34 8.94 31.53
C ALA A 398 -17.71 8.39 32.82
N GLN A 399 -17.48 7.07 32.92
CA GLN A 399 -16.77 6.46 34.05
C GLN A 399 -15.27 6.82 34.04
N LEU A 400 -14.73 7.14 32.87
CA LEU A 400 -13.32 7.52 32.67
C LEU A 400 -13.01 8.94 33.17
N ILE A 401 -13.98 9.86 33.11
CA ILE A 401 -13.84 11.23 33.64
C ILE A 401 -13.65 11.22 35.17
N ASN A 402 -14.30 10.30 35.89
CA ASN A 402 -14.14 10.18 37.34
C ASN A 402 -12.75 9.62 37.75
N LEU A 403 -12.08 8.85 36.89
CA LEU A 403 -10.75 8.30 37.18
C LEU A 403 -9.62 9.32 37.01
N GLN A 404 -9.83 10.37 36.21
CA GLN A 404 -8.87 11.45 36.03
C GLN A 404 -8.66 12.29 37.30
N GLN A 405 -9.65 12.31 38.21
CA GLN A 405 -9.51 12.97 39.52
C GLN A 405 -8.42 12.33 40.39
N ASN A 406 -8.00 11.09 40.09
CA ASN A 406 -6.98 10.34 40.83
C ASN A 406 -5.56 10.42 40.24
N ASN A 407 -5.25 11.40 39.36
CA ASN A 407 -3.89 11.64 38.83
C ASN A 407 -3.22 10.42 38.13
N ARG A 408 -3.99 9.46 37.61
CA ARG A 408 -3.44 8.34 36.83
C ARG A 408 -3.34 8.73 35.36
N GLN A 409 -2.13 8.70 34.80
CA GLN A 409 -1.90 8.90 33.36
C GLN A 409 -2.48 7.71 32.58
N PHE A 410 -3.29 7.99 31.55
CA PHE A 410 -3.95 6.97 30.74
C PHE A 410 -2.93 6.25 29.83
N SER A 411 -2.94 4.92 29.80
CA SER A 411 -2.02 4.12 28.98
C SER A 411 -2.67 3.68 27.66
N GLU A 412 -1.87 3.36 26.64
CA GLU A 412 -2.36 2.81 25.37
C GLU A 412 -3.10 1.48 25.56
N ASN A 413 -2.75 0.74 26.62
CA ASN A 413 -3.42 -0.49 27.00
C ASN A 413 -4.87 -0.26 27.43
N ASP A 414 -5.13 0.81 28.19
CA ASP A 414 -6.47 1.18 28.66
C ASP A 414 -7.36 1.60 27.48
N ILE A 415 -6.79 2.31 26.50
CA ILE A 415 -7.47 2.69 25.24
C ILE A 415 -7.87 1.43 24.48
N ALA A 416 -6.95 0.48 24.35
CA ALA A 416 -7.22 -0.79 23.69
C ALA A 416 -8.31 -1.58 24.43
N ASP A 417 -8.32 -1.60 25.77
CA ASP A 417 -9.39 -2.24 26.56
C ASP A 417 -10.76 -1.62 26.31
N VAL A 418 -10.86 -0.30 26.21
CA VAL A 418 -12.13 0.36 25.89
C VAL A 418 -12.62 -0.03 24.49
N ILE A 419 -11.71 -0.11 23.51
CA ILE A 419 -12.04 -0.59 22.16
C ILE A 419 -12.51 -2.06 22.25
N VAL A 420 -11.78 -2.92 22.97
CA VAL A 420 -12.15 -4.33 23.15
C VAL A 420 -13.52 -4.47 23.77
N ASN A 421 -13.83 -3.71 24.81
CA ASN A 421 -15.11 -3.77 25.52
C ASN A 421 -16.27 -3.26 24.66
N ASN A 422 -16.06 -2.23 23.84
CA ASN A 422 -17.10 -1.67 22.97
C ASN A 422 -17.49 -2.63 21.83
N TYR A 423 -16.53 -3.38 21.29
CA TYR A 423 -16.77 -4.29 20.17
C TYR A 423 -17.03 -5.73 20.61
N GLY A 424 -16.51 -6.12 21.78
CA GLY A 424 -16.68 -7.42 22.40
C GLY A 424 -16.28 -8.57 21.49
N ASP A 425 -17.01 -9.69 21.61
CA ASP A 425 -16.78 -10.90 20.82
C ASP A 425 -17.19 -10.79 19.33
N ARG A 426 -17.56 -9.61 18.83
CA ARG A 426 -17.90 -9.42 17.40
C ARG A 426 -16.69 -9.04 16.55
N PHE A 427 -15.53 -8.92 17.19
CA PHE A 427 -14.29 -8.56 16.54
C PHE A 427 -13.23 -9.59 16.89
N LEU A 428 -12.46 -10.01 15.90
CA LEU A 428 -11.33 -10.92 16.11
C LEU A 428 -10.19 -10.55 15.19
N PHE A 429 -9.01 -11.02 15.56
CA PHE A 429 -7.80 -10.96 14.77
C PHE A 429 -7.31 -12.38 14.50
N ASP A 430 -6.97 -12.65 13.24
CA ASP A 430 -6.40 -13.92 12.80
C ASP A 430 -4.92 -13.73 12.45
N SER A 431 -4.04 -14.40 13.19
CA SER A 431 -2.60 -14.34 12.94
C SER A 431 -2.16 -15.03 11.65
N THR A 432 -2.97 -15.95 11.10
CA THR A 432 -2.58 -16.67 9.87
C THR A 432 -2.72 -15.81 8.62
N LEU A 433 -3.71 -14.91 8.61
CA LEU A 433 -3.93 -13.95 7.52
C LEU A 433 -3.38 -12.55 7.83
N ASP A 434 -2.96 -12.30 9.08
CA ASP A 434 -2.59 -10.98 9.62
C ASP A 434 -3.72 -9.94 9.46
N GLU A 435 -4.97 -10.39 9.53
CA GLU A 435 -6.15 -9.60 9.19
C GLU A 435 -7.18 -9.56 10.34
N PHE A 436 -7.93 -8.46 10.39
CA PHE A 436 -9.05 -8.29 11.32
C PHE A 436 -10.37 -8.71 10.69
N PHE A 437 -11.23 -9.34 11.48
CA PHE A 437 -12.57 -9.75 11.06
C PHE A 437 -13.64 -9.19 11.99
N THR A 438 -14.75 -8.76 11.40
CA THR A 438 -15.96 -8.38 12.13
C THR A 438 -17.06 -9.38 11.83
N TYR A 439 -17.84 -9.72 12.85
CA TYR A 439 -19.04 -10.52 12.68
C TYR A 439 -20.22 -9.64 12.27
N ASP A 440 -20.86 -10.00 11.17
CA ASP A 440 -22.12 -9.45 10.73
C ASP A 440 -23.25 -10.26 11.36
N ASP A 441 -24.05 -9.64 12.24
CA ASP A 441 -25.16 -10.32 12.92
C ASP A 441 -26.33 -10.63 11.96
N ASP A 442 -26.52 -9.82 10.91
CA ASP A 442 -27.60 -9.97 9.92
C ASP A 442 -27.29 -11.11 8.96
N GLN A 443 -26.07 -11.14 8.41
CA GLN A 443 -25.60 -12.19 7.51
C GLN A 443 -25.11 -13.43 8.27
N GLY A 444 -24.74 -13.27 9.54
CA GLY A 444 -24.15 -14.29 10.41
C GLY A 444 -22.83 -14.85 9.90
N ILE A 445 -21.99 -14.01 9.31
CA ILE A 445 -20.65 -14.35 8.79
C ILE A 445 -19.59 -13.41 9.36
N TRP A 446 -18.35 -13.89 9.36
CA TRP A 446 -17.17 -13.09 9.61
C TRP A 446 -16.65 -12.53 8.30
N TYR A 447 -16.61 -11.20 8.17
CA TYR A 447 -16.10 -10.53 6.99
C TYR A 447 -14.82 -9.77 7.30
N LEU A 448 -13.98 -9.67 6.28
CA LEU A 448 -12.68 -9.01 6.36
C LEU A 448 -12.87 -7.51 6.60
N GLN A 449 -12.11 -6.99 7.55
CA GLN A 449 -11.97 -5.56 7.78
C GLN A 449 -10.61 -5.09 7.29
N ASP A 450 -10.65 -4.08 6.42
CA ASP A 450 -9.45 -3.41 5.97
C ASP A 450 -8.73 -2.68 7.12
N ASP A 451 -7.41 -2.71 7.07
CA ASP A 451 -6.53 -2.12 8.08
C ASP A 451 -6.75 -0.62 8.27
N GLN A 452 -7.04 0.12 7.19
CA GLN A 452 -7.30 1.55 7.29
C GLN A 452 -8.62 1.82 8.04
N HIS A 453 -9.61 0.94 7.89
CA HIS A 453 -10.84 1.03 8.66
C HIS A 453 -10.60 0.79 10.15
N ILE A 454 -9.69 -0.13 10.53
CA ILE A 454 -9.30 -0.34 11.92
C ILE A 454 -8.57 0.88 12.47
N LYS A 455 -7.58 1.41 11.73
CA LYS A 455 -6.86 2.63 12.12
C LYS A 455 -7.80 3.83 12.26
N ARG A 456 -8.76 3.99 11.35
CA ARG A 456 -9.80 5.03 11.44
C ARG A 456 -10.66 4.88 12.69
N ARG A 457 -11.00 3.64 13.10
CA ARG A 457 -11.73 3.40 14.36
C ARG A 457 -10.91 3.82 15.57
N ILE A 458 -9.64 3.44 15.62
CA ILE A 458 -8.71 3.85 16.69
C ILE A 458 -8.64 5.37 16.79
N VAL A 459 -8.45 6.05 15.65
CA VAL A 459 -8.41 7.52 15.57
C VAL A 459 -9.70 8.15 16.09
N LYS A 460 -10.88 7.66 15.66
CA LYS A 460 -12.17 8.17 16.18
C LYS A 460 -12.32 8.00 17.69
N THR A 461 -11.88 6.87 18.23
CA THR A 461 -11.92 6.63 19.69
C THR A 461 -10.97 7.58 20.41
N LEU A 462 -9.75 7.77 19.88
CA LEU A 462 -8.78 8.73 20.42
C LEU A 462 -9.30 10.17 20.35
N ASP A 463 -9.92 10.58 19.24
CA ASP A 463 -10.55 11.91 19.11
C ASP A 463 -11.64 12.11 20.15
N THR A 464 -12.45 11.07 20.43
CA THR A 464 -13.48 11.11 21.48
C THR A 464 -12.84 11.33 22.87
N PHE A 465 -11.71 10.68 23.14
CA PHE A 465 -10.97 10.91 24.39
C PHE A 465 -10.34 12.31 24.49
N VAL A 466 -9.91 12.87 23.37
CA VAL A 466 -9.41 14.25 23.32
C VAL A 466 -10.53 15.24 23.61
N VAL A 467 -11.67 15.08 22.96
CA VAL A 467 -12.86 15.93 23.18
C VAL A 467 -13.37 15.80 24.62
N ALA A 468 -13.34 14.60 25.19
CA ALA A 468 -13.74 14.36 26.58
C ALA A 468 -12.74 14.89 27.63
N GLY A 469 -11.61 15.46 27.21
CA GLY A 469 -10.57 15.97 28.12
C GLY A 469 -9.71 14.88 28.78
N VAL A 470 -9.90 13.62 28.40
CA VAL A 470 -9.17 12.46 28.96
C VAL A 470 -7.72 12.43 28.45
N LEU A 471 -7.52 12.78 27.19
CA LEU A 471 -6.20 12.85 26.54
C LEU A 471 -5.96 14.26 25.97
N PRO A 472 -4.80 14.88 26.18
CA PRO A 472 -4.54 16.21 25.64
C PRO A 472 -4.35 16.18 24.11
N LYS A 473 -3.51 15.26 23.61
CA LYS A 473 -3.20 15.01 22.19
C LYS A 473 -2.66 13.57 22.04
N TYR A 474 -2.66 13.05 20.82
CA TYR A 474 -2.01 11.78 20.45
C TYR A 474 -1.13 11.97 19.21
N ASN A 475 -0.19 11.04 18.99
CA ASN A 475 0.66 11.03 17.81
C ASN A 475 0.45 9.73 17.00
N SER A 476 1.14 9.60 15.86
CA SER A 476 1.06 8.41 15.01
C SER A 476 1.58 7.14 15.72
N ALA A 477 2.56 7.28 16.62
CA ALA A 477 3.09 6.16 17.40
C ALA A 477 2.05 5.62 18.40
N THR A 478 1.21 6.47 18.99
CA THR A 478 0.08 6.05 19.84
C THR A 478 -0.90 5.19 19.05
N VAL A 479 -1.26 5.61 17.83
CA VAL A 479 -2.16 4.83 16.96
C VAL A 479 -1.54 3.48 16.61
N ALA A 480 -0.26 3.45 16.27
CA ALA A 480 0.45 2.21 15.95
C ALA A 480 0.55 1.28 17.16
N SER A 481 0.87 1.81 18.34
CA SER A 481 0.94 1.05 19.60
C SER A 481 -0.41 0.44 19.96
N VAL A 482 -1.49 1.23 19.93
CA VAL A 482 -2.86 0.73 20.19
C VAL A 482 -3.25 -0.35 19.17
N TYR A 483 -2.90 -0.16 17.90
CA TYR A 483 -3.17 -1.16 16.85
C TYR A 483 -2.44 -2.50 17.13
N GLN A 484 -1.18 -2.47 17.56
CA GLN A 484 -0.44 -3.69 17.93
C GLN A 484 -1.02 -4.38 19.18
N ILE A 485 -1.39 -3.60 20.19
CA ILE A 485 -2.06 -4.14 21.40
C ILE A 485 -3.39 -4.78 21.02
N LEU A 486 -4.15 -4.17 20.10
CA LEU A 486 -5.41 -4.73 19.61
C LEU A 486 -5.21 -6.07 18.90
N LYS A 487 -4.16 -6.22 18.06
CA LYS A 487 -3.83 -7.53 17.45
C LYS A 487 -3.62 -8.59 18.52
N ALA A 488 -2.84 -8.29 19.56
CA ALA A 488 -2.56 -9.22 20.64
C ALA A 488 -3.82 -9.57 21.47
N LYS A 489 -4.65 -8.59 21.82
CA LYS A 489 -5.86 -8.79 22.63
C LYS A 489 -6.99 -9.50 21.87
N MET A 490 -7.09 -9.27 20.57
CA MET A 490 -8.14 -9.82 19.71
C MET A 490 -7.74 -11.14 19.04
N LEU A 491 -6.52 -11.62 19.28
CA LEU A 491 -6.03 -12.86 18.72
C LEU A 491 -6.92 -14.02 19.19
N ARG A 492 -7.69 -14.58 18.26
CA ARG A 492 -8.40 -15.84 18.50
C ARG A 492 -7.57 -16.99 17.97
N SER A 493 -7.38 -17.97 18.83
CA SER A 493 -6.57 -19.15 18.54
C SER A 493 -7.32 -20.39 19.01
N ILE A 494 -7.34 -21.43 18.19
CA ILE A 494 -7.86 -22.75 18.53
C ILE A 494 -6.66 -23.69 18.68
N ASP A 495 -6.73 -24.61 19.65
CA ASP A 495 -5.68 -25.60 19.95
C ASP A 495 -4.29 -24.98 20.15
N GLY A 496 -4.23 -23.78 20.75
CA GLY A 496 -2.97 -23.06 20.98
C GLY A 496 -2.27 -22.61 19.70
N GLY A 497 -3.01 -22.43 18.60
CA GLY A 497 -2.54 -21.88 17.33
C GLY A 497 -2.10 -22.95 16.33
N ARG A 498 -2.26 -24.24 16.69
CA ARG A 498 -1.92 -25.37 15.82
C ARG A 498 -2.87 -25.52 14.65
N THR A 499 -4.12 -25.08 14.81
CA THR A 499 -5.16 -25.17 13.80
C THR A 499 -5.77 -23.80 13.57
N SER A 500 -5.99 -23.45 12.31
CA SER A 500 -6.66 -22.20 11.96
C SER A 500 -8.09 -22.20 12.49
N ILE A 501 -8.53 -21.07 13.04
CA ILE A 501 -9.89 -20.93 13.59
C ILE A 501 -10.97 -21.20 12.55
N TRP A 502 -10.66 -20.92 11.28
CA TRP A 502 -11.51 -21.15 10.12
C TRP A 502 -11.77 -22.64 9.82
N ASN A 503 -10.97 -23.54 10.38
CA ASN A 503 -11.16 -24.98 10.19
C ASN A 503 -12.35 -25.54 10.98
N LYS A 504 -12.79 -24.85 12.04
CA LYS A 504 -13.88 -25.32 12.91
C LYS A 504 -15.22 -25.44 12.16
N GLY A 505 -15.47 -24.54 11.23
CA GLY A 505 -16.67 -24.52 10.40
C GLY A 505 -16.62 -25.40 9.15
N ARG A 506 -15.44 -25.88 8.71
CA ARG A 506 -15.28 -26.52 7.38
C ARG A 506 -16.14 -27.75 7.15
N ARG A 507 -16.42 -28.53 8.20
CA ARG A 507 -17.26 -29.73 8.06
C ARG A 507 -18.74 -29.42 7.82
N PHE A 508 -19.17 -28.22 8.20
CA PHE A 508 -20.57 -27.83 8.20
C PHE A 508 -20.93 -27.13 6.90
N ILE A 509 -22.19 -27.27 6.49
CA ILE A 509 -22.72 -26.59 5.32
C ILE A 509 -23.59 -25.42 5.78
N PRO A 510 -23.14 -24.16 5.57
CA PRO A 510 -23.89 -23.00 6.02
C PRO A 510 -24.93 -22.55 4.99
N PHE A 511 -26.19 -22.54 5.39
CA PHE A 511 -27.33 -22.01 4.63
C PHE A 511 -27.78 -20.67 5.20
N LYS A 512 -28.63 -19.95 4.46
CA LYS A 512 -29.19 -18.66 4.91
C LYS A 512 -29.95 -18.78 6.24
N ASN A 513 -30.69 -19.86 6.45
CA ASN A 513 -31.52 -20.09 7.63
C ASN A 513 -30.84 -20.89 8.75
N GLY A 514 -29.60 -21.35 8.57
CA GLY A 514 -28.92 -22.17 9.57
C GLY A 514 -27.80 -23.02 9.00
N ILE A 515 -27.45 -24.09 9.71
CA ILE A 515 -26.30 -24.93 9.38
C ILE A 515 -26.70 -26.39 9.33
N LEU A 516 -26.26 -27.09 8.29
CA LEU A 516 -26.43 -28.52 8.15
C LEU A 516 -25.12 -29.24 8.48
N ASP A 517 -25.21 -30.25 9.35
CA ASP A 517 -24.15 -31.24 9.52
C ASP A 517 -24.36 -32.38 8.50
N PRO A 518 -23.43 -32.56 7.54
CA PRO A 518 -23.58 -33.57 6.50
C PRO A 518 -23.48 -35.01 7.02
N ASP A 519 -22.80 -35.23 8.15
CA ASP A 519 -22.59 -36.58 8.71
C ASP A 519 -23.79 -37.02 9.55
N THR A 520 -24.31 -36.13 10.40
CA THR A 520 -25.48 -36.43 11.24
C THR A 520 -26.81 -36.13 10.57
N GLN A 521 -26.81 -35.39 9.45
CA GLN A 521 -28.01 -34.89 8.76
C GLN A 521 -28.92 -34.04 9.68
N GLN A 522 -28.35 -33.45 10.72
CA GLN A 522 -29.03 -32.54 11.64
C GLN A 522 -28.87 -31.10 11.17
N PHE A 523 -29.98 -30.36 11.24
CA PHE A 523 -30.02 -28.95 10.88
C PHE A 523 -30.18 -28.09 12.12
N ASN A 524 -29.25 -27.17 12.31
CA ASN A 524 -29.24 -26.23 13.42
C ASN A 524 -29.63 -24.85 12.89
N ALA A 525 -30.86 -24.44 13.18
CA ALA A 525 -31.37 -23.14 12.73
C ALA A 525 -30.60 -21.97 13.36
N GLY A 526 -30.56 -20.85 12.63
CA GLY A 526 -29.99 -19.58 13.11
C GLY A 526 -28.50 -19.39 12.83
N ASN A 527 -27.97 -18.27 13.32
CA ASN A 527 -26.60 -17.85 13.09
C ASN A 527 -25.65 -18.44 14.16
N HIS A 528 -24.55 -19.04 13.73
CA HIS A 528 -23.58 -19.72 14.63
C HIS A 528 -22.21 -19.06 14.56
N LYS A 529 -22.01 -18.02 15.38
CA LYS A 529 -20.77 -17.25 15.42
C LYS A 529 -19.53 -18.10 15.76
N ASP A 530 -19.71 -19.10 16.62
CA ASP A 530 -18.63 -19.92 17.17
C ASP A 530 -17.98 -20.89 16.17
N LEU A 531 -18.56 -21.00 14.97
CA LEU A 531 -18.05 -21.82 13.86
C LEU A 531 -17.16 -21.03 12.89
N PHE A 532 -17.01 -19.72 13.10
CA PHE A 532 -16.13 -18.85 12.31
C PHE A 532 -16.38 -18.97 10.80
N LEU A 533 -17.64 -18.91 10.39
CA LEU A 533 -18.01 -19.01 8.98
C LEU A 533 -17.76 -17.68 8.26
N ARG A 534 -17.13 -17.73 7.09
CA ARG A 534 -16.88 -16.55 6.23
C ARG A 534 -17.85 -16.42 5.07
N THR A 535 -18.54 -17.51 4.73
CA THR A 535 -19.50 -17.57 3.63
C THR A 535 -20.72 -18.38 4.05
N LYS A 536 -21.85 -18.15 3.38
CA LYS A 536 -23.07 -18.96 3.45
C LYS A 536 -23.69 -19.09 2.07
N LEU A 537 -24.44 -20.15 1.88
CA LEU A 537 -25.31 -20.30 0.73
C LEU A 537 -26.48 -19.30 0.83
N GLY A 538 -26.76 -18.58 -0.25
CA GLY A 538 -27.79 -17.53 -0.30
C GLY A 538 -29.24 -18.03 -0.27
N TYR A 539 -29.47 -19.30 0.07
CA TYR A 539 -30.78 -19.96 0.08
C TYR A 539 -30.98 -20.77 1.36
N ASP A 540 -32.25 -21.02 1.68
CA ASP A 540 -32.67 -21.74 2.87
C ASP A 540 -32.51 -23.25 2.68
N TYR A 541 -32.09 -23.95 3.73
CA TYR A 541 -32.15 -25.40 3.78
C TYR A 541 -33.59 -25.87 3.90
N ASP A 542 -34.01 -26.72 2.96
CA ASP A 542 -35.25 -27.49 3.03
C ASP A 542 -34.95 -28.97 2.76
N LYS A 543 -35.16 -29.80 3.79
CA LYS A 543 -34.96 -31.26 3.71
C LYS A 543 -35.88 -31.94 2.71
N LYS A 544 -37.02 -31.34 2.36
CA LYS A 544 -37.99 -31.87 1.41
C LYS A 544 -37.78 -31.35 -0.02
N ALA A 545 -36.84 -30.44 -0.22
CA ALA A 545 -36.59 -29.88 -1.54
C ALA A 545 -36.15 -30.98 -2.53
N MET A 546 -36.77 -30.99 -3.71
CA MET A 546 -36.40 -31.87 -4.82
C MET A 546 -35.98 -31.03 -6.02
N CYS A 547 -35.04 -31.54 -6.80
CA CYS A 547 -34.51 -30.85 -7.98
C CYS A 547 -34.70 -31.67 -9.28
N PRO A 548 -35.94 -32.11 -9.63
CA PRO A 548 -36.17 -33.06 -10.71
C PRO A 548 -35.65 -32.57 -12.07
N LYS A 549 -35.84 -31.27 -12.39
CA LYS A 549 -35.32 -30.67 -13.63
C LYS A 549 -33.79 -30.77 -13.73
N PHE A 550 -33.09 -30.53 -12.62
CA PHE A 550 -31.64 -30.60 -12.57
C PHE A 550 -31.15 -32.04 -12.72
N ILE A 551 -31.78 -33.00 -12.04
CA ILE A 551 -31.42 -34.42 -12.14
C ILE A 551 -31.62 -34.93 -13.57
N THR A 552 -32.78 -34.67 -14.19
CA THR A 552 -33.04 -35.08 -15.58
C THR A 552 -32.06 -34.43 -16.56
N TRP A 553 -31.76 -33.15 -16.39
CA TRP A 553 -30.74 -32.47 -17.20
C TRP A 553 -29.34 -33.07 -16.98
N LEU A 554 -28.96 -33.37 -15.75
CA LEU A 554 -27.66 -33.91 -15.41
C LEU A 554 -27.47 -35.32 -16.00
N GLU A 555 -28.49 -36.19 -15.87
CA GLU A 555 -28.53 -37.51 -16.49
C GLU A 555 -28.36 -37.42 -18.02
N HIS A 556 -29.04 -36.47 -18.67
CA HIS A 556 -28.89 -36.22 -20.10
C HIS A 556 -27.50 -35.68 -20.46
N ALA A 557 -26.92 -34.81 -19.64
CA ALA A 557 -25.66 -34.12 -19.93
C ALA A 557 -24.42 -35.02 -19.75
N VAL A 558 -24.36 -35.83 -18.69
CA VAL A 558 -23.19 -36.65 -18.36
C VAL A 558 -23.42 -38.16 -18.49
N GLY A 559 -24.67 -38.60 -18.63
CA GLY A 559 -25.07 -40.01 -18.56
C GLY A 559 -25.28 -40.47 -17.11
N THR A 560 -26.20 -41.42 -16.92
CA THR A 560 -26.65 -41.91 -15.59
C THR A 560 -25.49 -42.40 -14.71
N GLU A 561 -24.49 -43.07 -15.29
CA GLU A 561 -23.36 -43.62 -14.52
C GLU A 561 -22.42 -42.55 -13.95
N LYS A 562 -22.34 -41.37 -14.58
CA LYS A 562 -21.42 -40.29 -14.16
C LYS A 562 -22.07 -39.28 -13.22
N VAL A 563 -23.39 -39.35 -13.02
CA VAL A 563 -24.14 -38.49 -12.10
C VAL A 563 -23.52 -38.49 -10.70
N VAL A 564 -23.14 -39.68 -10.20
CA VAL A 564 -22.54 -39.85 -8.87
C VAL A 564 -21.21 -39.10 -8.73
N ILE A 565 -20.39 -39.05 -9.78
CA ILE A 565 -19.11 -38.35 -9.77
C ILE A 565 -19.35 -36.84 -9.64
N ILE A 566 -20.32 -36.30 -10.39
CA ILE A 566 -20.68 -34.89 -10.31
C ILE A 566 -21.26 -34.56 -8.94
N GLN A 567 -22.15 -35.39 -8.39
CA GLN A 567 -22.68 -35.23 -7.03
C GLN A 567 -21.59 -35.26 -5.96
N ALA A 568 -20.61 -36.16 -6.08
CA ALA A 568 -19.46 -36.20 -5.18
C ALA A 568 -18.62 -34.91 -5.27
N PHE A 569 -18.43 -34.37 -6.47
CA PHE A 569 -17.72 -33.10 -6.67
C PHE A 569 -18.49 -31.91 -6.10
N LEU A 570 -19.82 -31.87 -6.27
CA LEU A 570 -20.71 -30.88 -5.66
C LEU A 570 -20.64 -30.93 -4.13
N ARG A 571 -20.65 -32.13 -3.54
CA ARG A 571 -20.44 -32.30 -2.09
C ARG A 571 -19.08 -31.78 -1.66
N ALA A 572 -18.02 -32.11 -2.39
CA ALA A 572 -16.66 -31.65 -2.07
C ALA A 572 -16.56 -30.12 -2.08
N LEU A 573 -17.20 -29.48 -3.07
CA LEU A 573 -17.25 -28.03 -3.19
C LEU A 573 -17.99 -27.37 -2.02
N VAL A 574 -19.18 -27.88 -1.67
CA VAL A 574 -20.00 -27.30 -0.57
C VAL A 574 -19.42 -27.59 0.82
N THR A 575 -18.63 -28.66 0.98
CA THR A 575 -17.96 -29.02 2.25
C THR A 575 -16.51 -28.53 2.34
N GLY A 576 -16.02 -27.79 1.34
CA GLY A 576 -14.64 -27.29 1.32
C GLY A 576 -13.58 -28.40 1.35
N TYR A 577 -13.89 -29.57 0.80
CA TYR A 577 -12.98 -30.72 0.76
C TYR A 577 -11.85 -30.47 -0.24
N VAL A 578 -10.67 -30.12 0.27
CA VAL A 578 -9.48 -29.80 -0.53
C VAL A 578 -8.45 -30.94 -0.56
N THR A 579 -8.57 -31.93 0.32
CA THR A 579 -7.56 -33.00 0.50
C THR A 579 -7.43 -33.96 -0.69
N GLY A 580 -8.42 -33.99 -1.59
CA GLY A 580 -8.41 -34.91 -2.72
C GLY A 580 -7.47 -34.52 -3.86
N GLU A 581 -7.07 -33.24 -3.94
CA GLU A 581 -6.26 -32.67 -5.04
C GLU A 581 -6.76 -33.11 -6.43
N LYS A 582 -8.09 -33.16 -6.62
CA LYS A 582 -8.73 -33.59 -7.88
C LYS A 582 -9.28 -32.40 -8.66
N PHE A 583 -9.00 -32.40 -9.96
CA PHE A 583 -9.58 -31.45 -10.91
C PHE A 583 -10.66 -32.15 -11.76
N LEU A 584 -11.83 -31.51 -11.89
CA LEU A 584 -12.92 -32.02 -12.74
C LEU A 584 -12.76 -31.49 -14.17
N HIS A 585 -12.32 -32.36 -15.08
CA HIS A 585 -12.23 -32.04 -16.50
C HIS A 585 -13.49 -32.49 -17.27
N LEU A 586 -14.27 -31.52 -17.77
CA LEU A 586 -15.46 -31.78 -18.56
C LEU A 586 -15.12 -31.84 -20.06
N ILE A 587 -15.21 -33.02 -20.66
CA ILE A 587 -14.88 -33.26 -22.09
C ILE A 587 -16.17 -33.63 -22.85
N GLY A 588 -16.42 -32.97 -23.98
CA GLY A 588 -17.50 -33.38 -24.89
C GLY A 588 -17.83 -32.33 -25.98
N PRO A 589 -18.67 -32.69 -26.96
CA PRO A 589 -19.10 -31.80 -28.05
C PRO A 589 -19.77 -30.51 -27.57
N GLY A 590 -19.84 -29.47 -28.41
CA GLY A 590 -20.60 -28.25 -28.11
C GLY A 590 -22.08 -28.55 -27.80
N GLY A 591 -22.71 -27.75 -26.93
CA GLY A 591 -24.14 -27.89 -26.61
C GLY A 591 -24.50 -28.97 -25.58
N THR A 592 -23.54 -29.70 -25.02
CA THR A 592 -23.80 -30.76 -24.03
C THR A 592 -24.03 -30.28 -22.58
N GLY A 593 -24.12 -28.97 -22.35
CA GLY A 593 -24.38 -28.40 -21.01
C GLY A 593 -23.14 -28.20 -20.11
N LYS A 594 -21.91 -28.34 -20.63
CA LYS A 594 -20.68 -28.11 -19.84
C LYS A 594 -20.62 -26.73 -19.19
N SER A 595 -20.89 -25.67 -19.95
CA SER A 595 -20.91 -24.30 -19.43
C SER A 595 -22.01 -24.09 -18.39
N THR A 596 -23.16 -24.75 -18.56
CA THR A 596 -24.25 -24.73 -17.57
C THR A 596 -23.82 -25.41 -16.26
N LEU A 597 -23.15 -26.56 -16.32
CA LEU A 597 -22.62 -27.23 -15.12
C LEU A 597 -21.60 -26.34 -14.40
N GLN A 598 -20.71 -25.69 -15.15
CA GLN A 598 -19.74 -24.76 -14.60
C GLN A 598 -20.43 -23.57 -13.89
N GLN A 599 -21.45 -22.96 -14.50
CA GLN A 599 -22.20 -21.88 -13.87
C GLN A 599 -22.91 -22.32 -12.59
N ILE A 600 -23.46 -23.54 -12.55
CA ILE A 600 -24.09 -24.10 -11.35
C ILE A 600 -23.05 -24.34 -10.25
N LEU A 601 -21.88 -24.86 -10.59
CA LEU A 601 -20.77 -25.05 -9.64
C LEU A 601 -20.29 -23.72 -9.05
N ILE A 602 -20.18 -22.68 -9.88
CA ILE A 602 -19.83 -21.32 -9.43
C ILE A 602 -20.91 -20.79 -8.48
N ALA A 603 -22.18 -20.87 -8.85
CA ALA A 603 -23.29 -20.41 -8.01
C ALA A 603 -23.41 -21.17 -6.67
N LEU A 604 -22.95 -22.43 -6.62
CA LEU A 604 -22.88 -23.24 -5.41
C LEU A 604 -21.69 -22.89 -4.52
N ALA A 605 -20.60 -22.39 -5.08
CA ALA A 605 -19.41 -22.01 -4.32
C ALA A 605 -19.61 -20.71 -3.53
N GLY A 606 -20.59 -19.90 -3.95
CA GLY A 606 -20.83 -18.56 -3.43
C GLY A 606 -20.21 -17.53 -4.34
#